data_AF-A0A1V4CUU4-F1
#
_entry.id   AF-A0A1V4CUU4-F1
#
_cell.length_a   1.000
_cell.length_b   1.000
_cell.length_c   1.000
_cell.angle_alpha   90.00
_cell.angle_beta   90.00
_cell.angle_gamma   90.00
#
_symmetry.space_group_name_H-M   'P 1'
#
loop_
_entity.id
_entity.type
_entity.pdbx_description
1 polymer ?
#
loop_
_entity_poly.entity_id
_entity_poly.type
_entity_poly.pdbx_seq_one_letter_code
_entity_poly.pdbx_strand_id
1 'polypeptide(L)'
;MNEDPASVVEAAFRHYRSQDREAALPLYADDFTFTSPRDDHIDRAAFFEECFPTASRFTEHRMLRVTPADQELVFVYYEYELTTGGRYRNVEAITVRDGLIREVRVFFGGEV
;
A
#
# COMPACT_ATOMS: atom_id res chain seq x y z
N MET A 1 10.67 18.18 -9.81
CA MET A 1 10.89 17.96 -8.37
C MET A 1 10.59 16.50 -8.14
N ASN A 2 11.59 15.67 -7.82
CA ASN A 2 11.30 14.30 -7.44
C ASN A 2 10.55 14.37 -6.11
N GLU A 3 9.30 13.92 -6.09
CA GLU A 3 8.56 13.77 -4.85
C GLU A 3 9.27 12.74 -3.99
N ASP A 4 9.37 13.04 -2.69
CA ASP A 4 9.94 12.12 -1.70
C ASP A 4 9.16 10.78 -1.73
N PRO A 5 9.83 9.62 -1.88
CA PRO A 5 9.17 8.31 -1.93
C PRO A 5 8.20 8.07 -0.78
N ALA A 6 8.55 8.50 0.45
CA ALA A 6 7.67 8.34 1.60
C ALA A 6 6.38 9.16 1.44
N SER A 7 6.46 10.38 0.93
CA SER A 7 5.29 11.22 0.64
C SER A 7 4.35 10.61 -0.42
N VAL A 8 4.89 9.97 -1.46
CA VAL A 8 4.09 9.23 -2.47
C VAL A 8 3.36 8.05 -1.82
N VAL A 9 4.07 7.29 -0.98
CA VAL A 9 3.50 6.15 -0.24
C VAL A 9 2.41 6.61 0.72
N GLU A 10 2.63 7.66 1.49
CA GLU A 10 1.61 8.22 2.39
C GLU A 10 0.37 8.69 1.62
N ALA A 11 0.54 9.31 0.45
CA ALA A 11 -0.57 9.69 -0.42
C ALA A 11 -1.36 8.46 -0.89
N ALA A 12 -0.68 7.40 -1.34
CA ALA A 12 -1.32 6.16 -1.75
C ALA A 12 -2.13 5.51 -0.61
N PHE A 13 -1.60 5.47 0.61
CA PHE A 13 -2.32 4.97 1.79
C PHE A 13 -3.55 5.82 2.12
N ARG A 14 -3.47 7.15 1.98
CA ARG A 14 -4.64 8.04 2.15
C ARG A 14 -5.71 7.76 1.11
N HIS A 15 -5.35 7.68 -0.17
CA HIS A 15 -6.30 7.41 -1.25
C HIS A 15 -6.90 6.01 -1.15
N TYR A 16 -6.13 5.00 -0.75
CA TYR A 16 -6.63 3.69 -0.41
C TYR A 16 -7.66 3.76 0.72
N ARG A 17 -7.35 4.46 1.83
CA ARG A 17 -8.29 4.55 2.96
C ARG A 17 -9.55 5.34 2.63
N SER A 18 -9.47 6.38 1.79
CA SER A 18 -10.62 7.16 1.33
C SER A 18 -11.35 6.53 0.13
N GLN A 19 -10.81 5.44 -0.42
CA GLN A 19 -11.31 4.77 -1.63
C GLN A 19 -11.38 5.71 -2.84
N ASP A 20 -10.46 6.67 -2.92
CA ASP A 20 -10.34 7.62 -4.03
C ASP A 20 -9.49 7.02 -5.14
N ARG A 21 -10.13 6.22 -6.00
CA ARG A 21 -9.46 5.53 -7.10
C ARG A 21 -8.90 6.51 -8.14
N GLU A 22 -9.61 7.60 -8.42
CA GLU A 22 -9.18 8.58 -9.43
C GLU A 22 -7.90 9.30 -9.00
N ALA A 23 -7.78 9.65 -7.72
CA ALA A 23 -6.55 10.24 -7.19
C ALA A 23 -5.43 9.21 -6.95
N ALA A 24 -5.77 7.95 -6.66
CA ALA A 24 -4.78 6.89 -6.50
C ALA A 24 -4.12 6.49 -7.82
N LEU A 25 -4.89 6.30 -8.89
CA LEU A 25 -4.41 5.75 -10.17
C LEU A 25 -3.13 6.42 -10.72
N PRO A 26 -3.00 7.77 -10.72
CA PRO A 26 -1.80 8.44 -11.21
C PRO A 26 -0.52 8.16 -10.40
N LEU A 27 -0.62 7.63 -9.18
CA LEU A 27 0.53 7.29 -8.35
C LEU A 27 1.16 5.95 -8.73
N TYR A 28 0.51 5.13 -9.56
CA TYR A 28 0.94 3.77 -9.89
C TYR A 28 1.41 3.67 -11.34
N ALA A 29 2.65 3.21 -11.54
CA ALA A 29 3.25 3.05 -12.86
C ALA A 29 2.49 2.04 -13.74
N ASP A 30 2.61 2.17 -15.06
CA ASP A 30 1.94 1.25 -16.00
C ASP A 30 2.42 -0.20 -15.86
N ASP A 31 3.68 -0.41 -15.46
CA ASP A 31 4.30 -1.72 -15.19
C ASP A 31 4.25 -2.12 -13.72
N PHE A 32 3.33 -1.55 -12.94
CA PHE A 32 3.17 -1.85 -11.53
C PHE A 32 2.87 -3.34 -11.27
N THR A 33 3.47 -3.87 -10.20
CA THR A 33 3.19 -5.22 -9.68
C THR A 33 2.86 -5.21 -8.19
N PHE A 34 1.95 -6.10 -7.79
CA PHE A 34 1.58 -6.31 -6.40
C PHE A 34 1.76 -7.77 -5.99
N THR A 35 2.36 -8.00 -4.82
CA THR A 35 2.52 -9.34 -4.23
C THR A 35 2.11 -9.31 -2.77
N SER A 36 1.37 -10.31 -2.34
CA SER A 36 1.01 -10.56 -0.93
C SER A 36 1.14 -12.06 -0.64
N PRO A 37 0.94 -12.54 0.60
CA PRO A 37 0.88 -13.97 0.86
C PRO A 37 -0.26 -14.70 0.12
N ARG A 38 -1.20 -13.96 -0.49
CA ARG A 38 -2.34 -14.51 -1.24
C ARG A 38 -2.28 -14.23 -2.74
N ASP A 39 -1.44 -13.29 -3.17
CA ASP A 39 -1.39 -12.77 -4.54
C ASP A 39 0.05 -12.78 -5.03
N ASP A 40 0.30 -13.26 -6.25
CA ASP A 40 1.65 -13.38 -6.82
C ASP A 40 1.78 -12.51 -8.08
N HIS A 41 2.50 -11.39 -7.96
CA HIS A 41 2.80 -10.46 -9.05
C HIS A 41 1.60 -10.07 -9.92
N ILE A 42 0.46 -9.76 -9.31
CA ILE A 42 -0.69 -9.26 -10.06
C ILE A 42 -0.42 -7.85 -10.60
N ASP A 43 -1.00 -7.52 -11.73
CA ASP A 43 -0.79 -6.24 -12.41
C ASP A 43 -1.61 -5.08 -11.79
N ARG A 44 -1.42 -3.87 -12.33
CA ARG A 44 -2.15 -2.67 -11.91
C ARG A 44 -3.67 -2.83 -12.03
N ALA A 45 -4.17 -3.44 -13.09
CA ALA A 45 -5.61 -3.57 -13.29
C ALA A 45 -6.21 -4.49 -12.23
N ALA A 46 -5.61 -5.67 -12.03
CA ALA A 46 -6.00 -6.64 -11.01
C ALA A 46 -5.92 -6.05 -9.60
N PHE A 47 -4.84 -5.31 -9.26
CA PHE A 47 -4.73 -4.64 -7.96
C PHE A 47 -5.89 -3.68 -7.69
N PHE A 48 -6.25 -2.83 -8.66
CA PHE A 48 -7.34 -1.86 -8.49
C PHE A 48 -8.74 -2.50 -8.51
N GLU A 49 -8.88 -3.69 -9.07
CA GLU A 49 -10.13 -4.46 -9.08
C GLU A 49 -10.31 -5.28 -7.80
N GLU A 50 -9.24 -5.92 -7.31
CA GLU A 50 -9.33 -6.95 -6.26
C GLU A 50 -8.82 -6.46 -4.91
N CYS A 51 -7.67 -5.77 -4.87
CA CYS A 51 -7.00 -5.36 -3.63
C CYS A 51 -7.43 -3.96 -3.16
N PHE A 52 -7.50 -2.98 -4.05
CA PHE A 52 -7.89 -1.61 -3.70
C PHE A 52 -9.26 -1.48 -3.00
N PRO A 53 -10.33 -2.22 -3.37
CA PRO A 53 -11.63 -2.10 -2.69
C PRO A 53 -11.66 -2.70 -1.27
N THR A 54 -10.59 -3.37 -0.85
CA THR A 54 -10.54 -4.07 0.44
C THR A 54 -10.45 -3.15 1.65
N ALA A 55 -10.26 -1.84 1.48
CA ALA A 55 -10.23 -0.90 2.61
C ALA A 55 -11.55 -0.87 3.40
N SER A 56 -12.66 -1.25 2.76
CA SER A 56 -13.97 -1.44 3.39
C SER A 56 -14.00 -2.55 4.45
N ARG A 57 -13.01 -3.45 4.46
CA ARG A 57 -12.86 -4.53 5.45
C ARG A 57 -12.31 -4.02 6.79
N PHE A 58 -11.81 -2.79 6.85
CA PHE A 58 -11.19 -2.22 8.05
C PHE A 58 -12.07 -1.15 8.69
N THR A 59 -12.14 -1.13 10.02
CA THR A 59 -12.68 0.00 10.78
C THR A 59 -11.62 1.08 10.92
N GLU A 60 -10.39 0.68 11.25
CA GLU A 60 -9.21 1.53 11.41
C GLU A 60 -8.05 0.99 10.56
N HIS A 61 -7.24 1.89 9.99
CA HIS A 61 -5.98 1.55 9.33
C HIS A 61 -5.00 2.71 9.58
N ARG A 62 -3.91 2.43 10.30
CA ARG A 62 -3.00 3.45 10.82
C ARG A 62 -1.56 3.07 10.49
N MET A 63 -0.88 3.94 9.74
CA MET A 63 0.57 3.87 9.54
C MET A 63 1.26 4.18 10.87
N LEU A 64 2.00 3.22 11.42
CA LEU A 64 2.79 3.37 12.64
C LEU A 64 4.19 3.90 12.33
N ARG A 65 4.74 3.49 11.18
CA ARG A 65 6.04 3.95 10.70
C ARG A 65 6.08 3.92 9.17
N VAL A 66 6.58 5.01 8.58
CA VAL A 66 7.02 5.06 7.18
C VAL A 66 8.52 5.31 7.22
N THR A 67 9.33 4.48 6.56
CA THR A 67 10.80 4.56 6.64
C THR A 67 11.41 4.30 5.27
N PRO A 68 12.01 5.32 4.64
CA PRO A 68 12.86 5.12 3.47
C PRO A 68 14.03 4.19 3.83
N ALA A 69 14.18 3.11 3.07
CA ALA A 69 15.31 2.21 3.17
C ALA A 69 16.47 2.66 2.27
N ASP A 70 16.12 3.19 1.09
CA ASP A 70 17.05 3.81 0.15
C ASP A 70 16.32 4.89 -0.69
N GLN A 71 16.81 5.19 -1.89
CA GLN A 71 16.27 6.23 -2.77
C GLN A 71 14.94 5.84 -3.44
N GLU A 72 14.63 4.55 -3.53
CA GLU A 72 13.43 4.02 -4.18
C GLU A 72 12.56 3.20 -3.23
N LEU A 73 13.17 2.49 -2.27
CA LEU A 73 12.46 1.55 -1.39
C LEU A 73 11.99 2.24 -0.10
N VAL A 74 10.71 2.07 0.22
CA VAL A 74 10.07 2.51 1.46
C VAL A 74 9.47 1.32 2.19
N PHE A 75 9.73 1.21 3.50
CA PHE A 75 9.01 0.29 4.37
C PHE A 75 7.87 1.00 5.09
N VAL A 76 6.69 0.39 5.10
CA VAL A 76 5.53 0.85 5.87
C VAL A 76 5.16 -0.22 6.90
N TYR A 77 5.20 0.14 8.16
CA TYR A 77 4.65 -0.67 9.24
C TYR A 77 3.32 -0.04 9.68
N TYR A 78 2.25 -0.82 9.62
CA TYR A 78 0.92 -0.34 9.96
C TYR A 78 0.13 -1.33 10.80
N GLU A 79 -0.90 -0.80 11.43
CA GLU A 79 -1.88 -1.55 12.22
C GLU A 79 -3.27 -1.31 11.62
N TYR A 80 -4.10 -2.35 11.61
CA TYR A 80 -5.50 -2.23 11.21
C TYR A 80 -6.41 -3.07 12.10
N GLU A 81 -7.67 -2.68 12.12
CA GLU A 81 -8.73 -3.41 12.79
C GLU A 81 -9.78 -3.83 11.76
N LEU A 82 -10.18 -5.09 11.79
CA LEU A 82 -11.19 -5.62 10.86
C LEU A 82 -12.60 -5.27 11.34
N THR A 83 -13.52 -5.08 10.40
CA THR A 83 -14.96 -4.94 10.70
C THR A 83 -15.56 -6.18 11.35
N THR A 84 -14.93 -7.35 11.16
CA THR A 84 -15.27 -8.61 11.81
C THR A 84 -14.65 -8.77 13.20
N GLY A 85 -13.87 -7.80 13.67
CA GLY A 85 -13.08 -7.86 14.89
C GLY A 85 -11.66 -8.41 14.68
N GLY A 86 -10.80 -8.13 15.65
CA GLY A 86 -9.37 -8.46 15.63
C GLY A 86 -8.50 -7.31 15.10
N ARG A 87 -7.31 -7.17 15.67
CA ARG A 87 -6.32 -6.13 15.34
C ARG A 87 -5.04 -6.79 14.88
N TYR A 88 -4.49 -6.32 13.78
CA TYR A 88 -3.35 -6.95 13.11
C TYR A 88 -2.32 -5.91 12.72
N ARG A 89 -1.09 -6.37 12.48
CA ARG A 89 -0.01 -5.52 11.99
C ARG A 89 0.70 -6.17 10.82
N ASN A 90 0.95 -5.39 9.77
CA ASN A 90 1.68 -5.82 8.59
C ASN A 90 2.86 -4.88 8.32
N VAL A 91 3.77 -5.35 7.48
CA VAL A 91 4.78 -4.52 6.85
C VAL A 91 4.62 -4.58 5.33
N GLU A 92 4.81 -3.46 4.65
CA GLU A 92 4.91 -3.37 3.20
C GLU A 92 6.28 -2.86 2.78
N ALA A 93 6.82 -3.45 1.73
CA ALA A 93 8.00 -2.98 1.01
C ALA A 93 7.53 -2.41 -0.33
N ILE A 94 7.73 -1.10 -0.53
CA ILE A 94 7.15 -0.36 -1.66
C ILE A 94 8.27 0.33 -2.43
N THR A 95 8.39 0.01 -3.72
CA THR A 95 9.35 0.65 -4.62
C THR A 95 8.68 1.81 -5.35
N VAL A 96 9.23 3.00 -5.16
CA VAL A 96 8.85 4.24 -5.84
C VAL A 96 10.01 4.69 -6.73
N ARG A 97 9.75 4.88 -8.03
CA ARG A 97 10.73 5.38 -8.98
C ARG A 97 10.07 6.46 -9.84
N ASP A 98 10.78 7.57 -10.04
CA ASP A 98 10.29 8.72 -10.81
C ASP A 98 8.94 9.26 -10.30
N GLY A 99 8.70 9.18 -8.98
CA GLY A 99 7.45 9.60 -8.34
C GLY A 99 6.29 8.61 -8.47
N LEU A 100 6.51 7.42 -9.04
CA LEU A 100 5.49 6.41 -9.26
C LEU A 100 5.79 5.13 -8.50
N ILE A 101 4.76 4.51 -7.93
CA ILE A 101 4.82 3.20 -7.31
C ILE A 101 4.93 2.15 -8.41
N ARG A 102 6.00 1.36 -8.37
CA ARG A 102 6.32 0.29 -9.34
C ARG A 102 6.09 -1.10 -8.77
N GLU A 103 6.31 -1.28 -7.47
CA GLU A 103 6.14 -2.58 -6.81
C GLU A 103 5.64 -2.38 -5.39
N VAL A 104 4.68 -3.20 -4.97
CA VAL A 104 4.26 -3.35 -3.58
C VAL A 104 4.36 -4.82 -3.19
N ARG A 105 5.09 -5.10 -2.11
CA ARG A 105 5.16 -6.41 -1.48
C ARG A 105 4.64 -6.32 -0.05
N VAL A 106 3.57 -7.04 0.23
CA VAL A 106 2.93 -7.07 1.55
C VAL A 106 3.38 -8.30 2.33
N PHE A 107 3.75 -8.10 3.59
CA PHE A 107 4.07 -9.14 4.55
C PHE A 107 3.04 -9.11 5.67
N PHE A 108 2.16 -10.13 5.72
CA PHE A 108 1.16 -10.23 6.77
C PHE A 108 1.80 -10.62 8.10
N GLY A 109 1.48 -9.88 9.16
CA GLY A 109 1.83 -10.24 10.52
C GLY A 109 0.63 -10.84 11.29
N GLY A 110 0.83 -11.03 12.59
CA GLY A 110 -0.14 -11.65 13.47
C GLY A 110 -1.11 -10.66 14.13
N GLU A 111 -2.03 -11.23 14.90
CA GLU A 111 -2.92 -10.49 15.81
C GLU A 111 -2.12 -9.80 16.92
N VAL A 112 -2.61 -8.66 17.41
CA VAL A 112 -2.01 -7.78 18.43
C VAL A 112 -2.72 -7.91 19.77
#